data_AF-A0A9Q4PXQ6-F1
#
_entry.id   AF-A0A9Q4PXQ6-F1
#
_cell.length_a   1.000
_cell.length_b   1.000
_cell.length_c   1.000
_cell.angle_alpha   90.00
_cell.angle_beta   90.00
_cell.angle_gamma   90.00
#
_symmetry.space_group_name_H-M   'P 1'
#
loop_
_entity.id
_entity.type
_entity.pdbx_description
1 polymer ?
#
loop_
_entity_poly.entity_id
_entity_poly.type
_entity_poly.pdbx_seq_one_letter_code
_entity_poly.pdbx_strand_id
1 'polypeptide(L)'
;MEYKYKTLLELEKKRQFLNNSSFINSLLSFIFIILFLVLILIFYGQYFINLNYKDKIFLFILIILAIKLLFSTSKELRTNKSKEFNKEFKNYFLKPYLEKKGFIYKPYYSVEKIDLIRSRLFREFDYENGDDTISGEIKSIKNGNGVKFYFGDIILKNLKQEEDSYLFLAETLIPAYRSRKRTDIIFQGIFFKADFNKFIDSSTFIMSFGTPKGNLKKIKVDNALFNEKFKVFSDDIQNAFYILTPAFMERVLELYNHFKTDINISFLKGTVYIAIETGINSFEPDITKSLITQNPAKNIIKDIEKILKIIEILRINSENHNSK
;
A
#
# COMPACT_ATOMS: atom_id res chain seq x y z
N MET A 1 1.59 25.60 -17.85
CA MET A 1 2.06 25.85 -16.47
C MET A 1 0.92 26.36 -15.60
N GLU A 2 0.19 27.38 -16.04
CA GLU A 2 -0.95 27.98 -15.33
C GLU A 2 -2.09 27.01 -14.99
N TYR A 3 -2.51 26.15 -15.93
CA TYR A 3 -3.53 25.12 -15.66
C TYR A 3 -3.13 24.13 -14.55
N LYS A 4 -1.86 23.68 -14.53
CA LYS A 4 -1.30 22.81 -13.48
C LYS A 4 -1.28 23.46 -12.11
N TYR A 5 -0.95 24.74 -12.06
CA TYR A 5 -0.96 25.50 -10.81
C TYR A 5 -2.39 25.70 -10.29
N LYS A 6 -3.35 26.04 -11.16
CA LYS A 6 -4.76 26.21 -10.78
C LYS A 6 -5.36 24.92 -10.20
N THR A 7 -5.16 23.78 -10.85
CA THR A 7 -5.68 22.50 -10.35
C THR A 7 -5.00 22.07 -9.05
N LEU A 8 -3.69 22.30 -8.90
CA LEU A 8 -3.00 22.05 -7.62
C LEU A 8 -3.62 22.86 -6.48
N LEU A 9 -3.95 24.13 -6.73
CA LEU A 9 -4.58 25.00 -5.74
C LEU A 9 -6.02 24.56 -5.41
N GLU A 10 -6.80 24.11 -6.40
CA GLU A 10 -8.13 23.54 -6.19
C GLU A 10 -8.07 22.26 -5.33
N LEU A 11 -7.12 21.37 -5.62
CA LEU A 11 -6.89 20.16 -4.82
C LEU A 11 -6.43 20.50 -3.40
N GLU A 12 -5.54 21.48 -3.22
CA GLU A 12 -5.11 21.90 -1.88
C GLU A 12 -6.28 22.48 -1.08
N LYS A 13 -7.18 23.27 -1.70
CA LYS A 13 -8.42 23.75 -1.06
C LYS A 13 -9.33 22.58 -0.65
N LYS A 14 -9.54 21.60 -1.54
CA LYS A 14 -10.29 20.38 -1.22
C LYS A 14 -9.66 19.65 -0.04
N ARG A 15 -8.35 19.42 -0.04
CA ARG A 15 -7.61 18.78 1.05
C ARG A 15 -7.80 19.51 2.39
N GLN A 16 -7.65 20.83 2.41
CA GLN A 16 -7.88 21.64 3.62
C GLN A 16 -9.32 21.50 4.12
N PHE A 17 -10.30 21.52 3.21
CA PHE A 17 -11.69 21.26 3.56
C PHE A 17 -11.90 19.86 4.13
N LEU A 18 -11.25 18.81 3.59
CA LEU A 18 -11.33 17.46 4.15
C LEU A 18 -10.78 17.38 5.57
N ASN A 19 -9.65 18.04 5.83
CA ASN A 19 -9.04 18.04 7.15
C ASN A 19 -9.91 18.81 8.16
N ASN A 20 -10.38 20.00 7.77
CA ASN A 20 -11.18 20.87 8.63
C ASN A 20 -12.61 20.37 8.83
N SER A 21 -13.25 19.78 7.80
CA SER A 21 -14.61 19.25 7.91
C SER A 21 -14.69 18.08 8.89
N SER A 22 -13.62 17.32 9.09
CA SER A 22 -13.59 16.28 10.13
C SER A 22 -13.65 16.87 11.54
N PHE A 23 -12.93 17.97 11.78
CA PHE A 23 -12.99 18.72 13.02
C PHE A 23 -14.36 19.39 13.22
N ILE A 24 -14.88 20.07 12.19
CA ILE A 24 -16.18 20.74 12.24
C ILE A 24 -17.32 19.74 12.47
N ASN A 25 -17.32 18.59 11.78
CA ASN A 25 -18.34 17.57 11.99
C ASN A 25 -18.26 16.96 13.40
N SER A 26 -17.06 16.78 13.95
CA SER A 26 -16.88 16.37 15.34
C SER A 26 -17.42 17.41 16.31
N LEU A 27 -17.18 18.70 16.04
CA LEU A 27 -17.62 19.82 16.86
C LEU A 27 -19.16 20.01 16.80
N LEU A 28 -19.75 19.92 15.60
CA LEU A 28 -21.20 19.94 15.41
C LEU A 28 -21.89 18.75 16.09
N SER A 29 -21.30 17.55 16.00
CA SER A 29 -21.81 16.37 16.71
C SER A 29 -21.76 16.57 18.23
N PHE A 30 -20.67 17.16 18.74
CA PHE A 30 -20.54 17.50 20.16
C PHE A 30 -21.59 18.52 20.62
N ILE A 31 -21.80 19.60 19.85
CA ILE A 31 -22.83 20.61 20.12
C ILE A 31 -24.23 19.96 20.10
N PHE A 32 -24.51 19.08 19.14
CA PHE A 32 -25.79 18.37 19.06
C PHE A 32 -26.02 17.46 20.28
N ILE A 33 -24.98 16.76 20.76
CA ILE A 33 -25.05 15.96 21.99
C ILE A 33 -25.36 16.84 23.20
N ILE A 34 -24.69 18.01 23.33
CA ILE A 34 -24.97 18.95 24.42
C ILE A 34 -26.42 19.44 24.36
N LEU A 35 -26.88 19.88 23.19
CA LEU A 35 -28.25 20.34 23.00
C LEU A 35 -29.26 19.24 23.34
N PHE A 36 -29.00 18.00 22.93
CA PHE A 36 -29.85 16.85 23.23
C PHE A 36 -29.90 16.53 24.73
N LEU A 37 -28.75 16.56 25.42
CA LEU A 37 -28.67 16.37 26.87
C LEU A 37 -29.41 17.49 27.63
N VAL A 38 -29.27 18.73 27.19
CA VAL A 38 -30.00 19.88 27.75
C VAL A 38 -31.50 19.70 27.55
N LEU A 39 -31.94 19.24 26.38
CA LEU A 39 -33.35 18.98 26.09
C LEU A 39 -33.93 17.86 26.98
N ILE A 40 -33.16 16.79 27.21
CA ILE A 40 -33.51 15.73 28.16
C ILE A 40 -33.63 16.29 29.58
N LEU A 41 -32.68 17.11 30.03
CA LEU A 41 -32.72 17.75 31.35
C LEU A 41 -33.96 18.65 31.51
N ILE A 42 -34.32 19.43 30.48
CA ILE A 42 -35.48 20.33 30.53
C ILE A 42 -36.80 19.54 30.57
N PHE A 43 -36.98 18.53 29.71
CA PHE A 43 -38.24 17.81 29.59
C PHE A 43 -38.42 16.70 30.63
N TYR A 44 -37.32 16.08 31.06
CA TYR A 44 -37.34 14.90 31.90
C TYR A 44 -36.63 15.08 33.24
N GLY A 45 -36.07 16.26 33.57
CA GLY A 45 -35.28 16.46 34.79
C GLY A 45 -36.00 16.01 36.09
N GLN A 46 -37.28 16.35 36.26
CA GLN A 46 -38.09 15.90 37.39
C GLN A 46 -38.44 14.39 37.33
N TYR A 47 -38.73 13.86 36.15
CA TYR A 47 -39.01 12.43 35.94
C TYR A 47 -37.76 11.55 36.12
N PHE A 48 -36.59 12.04 35.74
CA PHE A 48 -35.32 11.34 35.77
C PHE A 48 -34.86 11.06 37.20
N ILE A 49 -35.14 11.97 38.14
CA ILE A 49 -34.88 11.75 39.57
C ILE A 49 -35.62 10.51 40.06
N ASN A 50 -36.89 10.35 39.64
CA ASN A 50 -37.79 9.27 40.03
C ASN A 50 -37.60 7.96 39.25
N LEU A 51 -36.77 7.94 38.20
CA LEU A 51 -36.47 6.71 37.47
C LEU A 51 -35.71 5.71 38.35
N ASN A 52 -36.06 4.44 38.22
CA ASN A 52 -35.31 3.36 38.84
C ASN A 52 -33.91 3.24 38.21
N TYR A 53 -33.01 2.52 38.88
CA TYR A 53 -31.63 2.38 38.44
C TYR A 53 -31.47 1.66 37.08
N LYS A 54 -32.38 0.73 36.73
CA LYS A 54 -32.34 -0.01 35.45
C LYS A 54 -32.66 0.90 34.26
N ASP A 55 -33.66 1.77 34.39
CA ASP A 55 -34.06 2.71 33.35
C ASP A 55 -32.97 3.77 33.11
N LYS A 56 -32.30 4.21 34.18
CA LYS A 56 -31.13 5.10 34.08
C LYS A 56 -29.97 4.46 33.32
N ILE A 57 -29.66 3.19 33.59
CA ILE A 57 -28.65 2.43 32.82
C ILE A 57 -29.06 2.32 31.35
N PHE A 58 -30.32 2.00 31.07
CA PHE A 58 -30.83 1.85 29.72
C PHE A 58 -30.69 3.14 28.90
N LEU A 59 -31.08 4.29 29.48
CA LEU A 59 -30.88 5.62 28.88
C LEU A 59 -29.40 5.93 28.61
N PHE A 60 -28.51 5.58 29.55
CA PHE A 60 -27.07 5.76 29.39
C PHE A 60 -26.52 4.95 28.20
N ILE A 61 -26.96 3.69 28.05
CA ILE A 61 -26.60 2.84 26.90
C ILE A 61 -27.10 3.45 25.58
N LEU A 62 -28.35 3.96 25.54
CA LEU A 62 -28.89 4.62 24.35
C LEU A 62 -28.09 5.86 23.94
N ILE A 63 -27.65 6.67 24.92
CA ILE A 63 -26.80 7.83 24.67
C ILE A 63 -25.45 7.38 24.08
N ILE A 64 -24.81 6.36 24.65
CA ILE A 64 -23.55 5.81 24.11
C ILE A 64 -23.73 5.32 22.67
N LEU A 65 -24.84 4.62 22.37
CA LEU A 65 -25.15 4.14 21.03
C LEU A 65 -25.37 5.29 20.03
N ALA A 66 -26.11 6.33 20.43
CA ALA A 66 -26.35 7.52 19.61
C ALA A 66 -25.04 8.27 19.31
N ILE A 67 -24.18 8.45 20.32
CA ILE A 67 -22.85 9.03 20.16
C ILE A 67 -22.02 8.21 19.17
N LYS A 68 -21.99 6.88 19.32
CA LYS A 68 -21.27 5.97 18.43
C LYS A 68 -21.75 6.05 16.97
N LEU A 69 -23.06 6.17 16.75
CA LEU A 69 -23.66 6.36 15.42
C LEU A 69 -23.20 7.66 14.74
N LEU A 70 -23.19 8.78 15.47
CA LEU A 70 -22.74 10.09 14.96
C LEU A 70 -21.24 10.11 14.60
N PHE A 71 -20.40 9.51 15.45
CA PHE A 71 -18.97 9.37 15.15
C PHE A 71 -18.70 8.41 13.98
N SER A 72 -19.55 7.40 13.77
CA SER A 72 -19.42 6.47 12.65
C SER A 72 -19.72 7.15 11.30
N THR A 73 -20.80 7.91 11.19
CA THR A 73 -21.21 8.58 9.93
C THR A 73 -20.21 9.65 9.51
N SER A 74 -19.69 10.45 10.45
CA SER A 74 -18.66 11.44 10.17
C SER A 74 -17.35 10.82 9.66
N LYS A 75 -16.94 9.67 10.22
CA LYS A 75 -15.78 8.91 9.76
C LYS A 75 -15.99 8.35 8.35
N GLU A 76 -17.15 7.78 8.07
CA GLU A 76 -17.50 7.22 6.76
C GLU A 76 -17.49 8.29 5.66
N LEU A 77 -18.12 9.45 5.92
CA LEU A 77 -18.11 10.59 5.00
C LEU A 77 -16.69 11.06 4.68
N ARG A 78 -15.82 11.16 5.69
CA ARG A 78 -14.40 11.50 5.48
C ARG A 78 -13.73 10.46 4.59
N THR A 79 -13.92 9.17 4.85
CA THR A 79 -13.29 8.11 4.04
C THR A 79 -13.70 8.18 2.57
N ASN A 80 -14.98 8.42 2.28
CA ASN A 80 -15.46 8.51 0.91
C ASN A 80 -14.89 9.73 0.19
N LYS A 81 -14.88 10.90 0.84
CA LYS A 81 -14.31 12.10 0.24
C LYS A 81 -12.78 12.03 0.08
N SER A 82 -12.06 11.35 0.98
CA SER A 82 -10.63 11.09 0.82
C SER A 82 -10.34 10.21 -0.40
N LYS A 83 -11.15 9.18 -0.65
CA LYS A 83 -11.04 8.34 -1.86
C LYS A 83 -11.26 9.16 -3.14
N GLU A 84 -12.25 10.05 -3.14
CA GLU A 84 -12.53 10.94 -4.26
C GLU A 84 -11.37 11.92 -4.51
N PHE A 85 -10.82 12.52 -3.46
CA PHE A 85 -9.63 13.37 -3.56
C PHE A 85 -8.41 12.62 -4.12
N ASN A 86 -8.14 11.41 -3.63
CA ASN A 86 -7.03 10.58 -4.14
C ASN A 86 -7.23 10.22 -5.61
N LYS A 87 -8.47 9.91 -6.03
CA LYS A 87 -8.83 9.69 -7.43
C LYS A 87 -8.49 10.89 -8.31
N GLU A 88 -8.90 12.09 -7.90
CA GLU A 88 -8.61 13.31 -8.66
C GLU A 88 -7.10 13.58 -8.74
N PHE A 89 -6.39 13.44 -7.62
CA PHE A 89 -4.93 13.58 -7.56
C PHE A 89 -4.23 12.63 -8.54
N LYS A 90 -4.56 11.34 -8.50
CA LYS A 90 -3.99 10.30 -9.37
C LYS A 90 -4.25 10.59 -10.85
N ASN A 91 -5.48 10.96 -11.19
CA ASN A 91 -5.86 11.30 -12.56
C ASN A 91 -5.17 12.55 -13.09
N TYR A 92 -4.83 13.50 -12.20
CA TYR A 92 -4.23 14.76 -12.62
C TYR A 92 -2.70 14.68 -12.74
N PHE A 93 -2.04 14.02 -11.79
CA PHE A 93 -0.59 14.03 -11.69
C PHE A 93 0.06 12.75 -12.22
N LEU A 94 -0.47 11.57 -11.87
CA LEU A 94 0.17 10.30 -12.17
C LEU A 94 -0.23 9.79 -13.55
N LYS A 95 -1.54 9.73 -13.84
CA LYS A 95 -2.06 9.20 -15.09
C LYS A 95 -1.45 9.87 -16.33
N PRO A 96 -1.40 11.21 -16.45
CA PRO A 96 -0.86 11.86 -17.64
C PRO A 96 0.66 11.68 -17.78
N TYR A 97 1.37 11.56 -16.66
CA TYR A 97 2.81 11.27 -16.67
C TYR A 97 3.09 9.86 -17.21
N LEU A 98 2.35 8.86 -16.72
CA LEU A 98 2.49 7.45 -17.09
C LEU A 98 2.05 7.21 -18.54
N GLU A 99 0.92 7.77 -18.96
CA GLU A 99 0.43 7.64 -20.33
C GLU A 99 1.37 8.32 -21.33
N LYS A 100 1.95 9.48 -20.97
CA LYS A 100 2.98 10.14 -21.80
C LYS A 100 4.24 9.27 -21.97
N LYS A 101 4.55 8.42 -20.98
CA LYS A 101 5.64 7.43 -21.06
C LYS A 101 5.25 6.18 -21.85
N GLY A 102 4.00 6.07 -22.31
CA GLY A 102 3.48 4.89 -23.02
C GLY A 102 3.06 3.75 -22.09
N PHE A 103 2.87 4.02 -20.79
CA PHE A 103 2.45 3.01 -19.82
C PHE A 103 0.95 3.05 -19.58
N ILE A 104 0.40 1.89 -19.20
CA ILE A 104 -1.00 1.72 -18.84
C ILE A 104 -1.13 1.85 -17.32
N TYR A 105 -1.92 2.81 -16.87
CA TYR A 105 -2.23 3.02 -15.45
C TYR A 105 -3.69 2.66 -15.13
N LYS A 106 -3.87 1.73 -14.20
CA LYS A 106 -5.15 1.24 -13.70
C LYS A 106 -5.25 1.49 -12.19
N PRO A 107 -5.79 2.64 -11.75
CA PRO A 107 -5.79 3.05 -10.34
C PRO A 107 -6.60 2.16 -9.39
N TYR A 108 -7.46 1.28 -9.92
CA TYR A 108 -8.35 0.40 -9.13
C TYR A 108 -8.15 -1.07 -9.43
N TYR A 109 -7.02 -1.42 -10.03
CA TYR A 109 -6.67 -2.80 -10.32
C TYR A 109 -5.52 -3.21 -9.40
N SER A 110 -5.62 -4.41 -8.84
CA SER A 110 -4.58 -5.02 -8.02
C SER A 110 -3.71 -5.93 -8.88
N VAL A 111 -2.51 -6.20 -8.41
CA VAL A 111 -1.68 -7.27 -8.97
C VAL A 111 -2.33 -8.63 -8.75
N GLU A 112 -1.99 -9.60 -9.60
CA GLU A 112 -2.63 -10.92 -9.51
C GLU A 112 -2.13 -11.71 -8.30
N LYS A 113 -3.05 -12.26 -7.49
CA LYS A 113 -2.72 -13.10 -6.33
C LYS A 113 -1.77 -14.25 -6.67
N ILE A 114 -1.92 -14.83 -7.87
CA ILE A 114 -1.06 -15.92 -8.31
C ILE A 114 0.41 -15.48 -8.42
N ASP A 115 0.68 -14.24 -8.84
CA ASP A 115 2.04 -13.72 -8.92
C ASP A 115 2.62 -13.43 -7.54
N LEU A 116 1.79 -12.99 -6.58
CA LEU A 116 2.20 -12.87 -5.18
C LEU A 116 2.67 -14.21 -4.61
N ILE A 117 1.91 -15.28 -4.84
CA ILE A 117 2.26 -16.63 -4.40
C ILE A 117 3.50 -17.16 -5.15
N ARG A 118 3.53 -17.02 -6.49
CA ARG A 118 4.65 -17.47 -7.33
C ARG A 118 5.95 -16.79 -6.97
N SER A 119 5.92 -15.52 -6.54
CA SER A 119 7.11 -14.77 -6.13
C SER A 119 7.87 -15.43 -4.98
N ARG A 120 7.19 -16.20 -4.12
CA ARG A 120 7.76 -16.78 -2.88
C ARG A 120 8.41 -15.71 -1.97
N LEU A 121 8.05 -14.44 -2.14
CA LEU A 121 8.54 -13.32 -1.31
C LEU A 121 7.76 -13.14 -0.01
N PHE A 122 6.55 -13.68 0.04
CA PHE A 122 5.64 -13.51 1.16
C PHE A 122 5.39 -14.84 1.88
N ARG A 123 5.21 -14.76 3.20
CA ARG A 123 4.59 -15.85 3.96
C ARG A 123 3.12 -16.01 3.57
N GLU A 124 2.51 -17.09 4.03
CA GLU A 124 1.08 -17.35 3.82
C GLU A 124 0.22 -16.20 4.36
N PHE A 125 -0.83 -15.87 3.59
CA PHE A 125 -1.76 -14.78 3.88
C PHE A 125 -3.20 -15.13 3.57
N ASP A 126 -4.11 -14.58 4.39
CA ASP A 126 -5.55 -14.84 4.27
C ASP A 126 -6.22 -13.87 3.30
N TYR A 127 -5.77 -12.61 3.30
CA TYR A 127 -6.34 -11.55 2.47
C TYR A 127 -5.26 -10.77 1.74
N GLU A 128 -5.57 -10.46 0.48
CA GLU A 128 -4.89 -9.48 -0.34
C GLU A 128 -5.83 -8.35 -0.71
N ASN A 129 -5.30 -7.13 -0.74
CA ASN A 129 -5.91 -5.99 -1.40
C ASN A 129 -4.80 -5.25 -2.15
N GLY A 130 -5.13 -4.63 -3.26
CA GLY A 130 -4.18 -3.75 -3.93
C GLY A 130 -4.86 -2.83 -4.92
N ASP A 131 -4.11 -1.85 -5.37
CA ASP A 131 -4.55 -0.79 -6.26
C ASP A 131 -3.36 -0.23 -7.05
N ASP A 132 -3.63 0.79 -7.86
CA ASP A 132 -2.58 1.55 -8.56
C ASP A 132 -1.65 0.72 -9.46
N THR A 133 -2.21 -0.25 -10.19
CA THR A 133 -1.41 -1.03 -11.13
C THR A 133 -0.91 -0.16 -12.30
N ILE A 134 0.40 -0.17 -12.50
CA ILE A 134 1.13 0.43 -13.61
C ILE A 134 1.74 -0.71 -14.40
N SER A 135 1.55 -0.72 -15.73
CA SER A 135 2.08 -1.77 -16.60
C SER A 135 2.58 -1.20 -17.92
N GLY A 136 3.53 -1.89 -18.54
CA GLY A 136 4.09 -1.45 -19.81
C GLY A 136 5.16 -2.38 -20.33
N GLU A 137 5.81 -1.94 -21.40
CA GLU A 137 6.93 -2.64 -22.01
C GLU A 137 8.02 -1.62 -22.35
N ILE A 138 9.24 -1.86 -21.86
CA ILE A 138 10.41 -1.06 -22.25
C ILE A 138 11.15 -1.82 -23.35
N LYS A 139 11.03 -1.33 -24.59
CA LYS A 139 11.68 -1.93 -25.75
C LYS A 139 13.17 -1.63 -25.80
N SER A 140 13.94 -2.63 -26.22
CA SER A 140 15.34 -2.45 -26.61
C SER A 140 15.45 -1.72 -27.94
N ILE A 141 16.37 -0.76 -28.00
CA ILE A 141 16.74 -0.06 -29.23
C ILE A 141 17.55 -0.99 -30.16
N LYS A 142 18.25 -2.00 -29.60
CA LYS A 142 19.18 -2.84 -30.37
C LYS A 142 18.51 -4.00 -31.11
N ASN A 143 17.52 -4.64 -30.50
CA ASN A 143 16.95 -5.89 -31.00
C ASN A 143 15.41 -5.93 -30.94
N GLY A 144 14.74 -4.83 -30.59
CA GLY A 144 13.28 -4.72 -30.58
C GLY A 144 12.56 -5.49 -29.48
N ASN A 145 13.23 -6.45 -28.82
CA ASN A 145 12.71 -7.18 -27.67
C ASN A 145 12.47 -6.24 -26.49
N GLY A 146 11.29 -6.31 -25.89
CA GLY A 146 10.94 -5.50 -24.73
C GLY A 146 10.88 -6.29 -23.43
N VAL A 147 11.15 -5.60 -22.34
CA VAL A 147 10.89 -6.10 -20.99
C VAL A 147 9.50 -5.64 -20.58
N LYS A 148 8.56 -6.58 -20.51
CA LYS A 148 7.24 -6.32 -19.96
C LYS A 148 7.32 -6.27 -18.45
N PHE A 149 6.57 -5.35 -17.87
CA PHE A 149 6.52 -5.18 -16.43
C PHE A 149 5.12 -4.78 -15.99
N TYR A 150 4.83 -5.05 -14.73
CA TYR A 150 3.80 -4.35 -14.01
C TYR A 150 4.19 -4.19 -12.54
N PHE A 151 3.65 -3.18 -11.88
CA PHE A 151 3.74 -3.03 -10.43
C PHE A 151 2.55 -2.27 -9.89
N GLY A 152 2.27 -2.41 -8.60
CA GLY A 152 1.18 -1.72 -7.92
C GLY A 152 1.35 -1.80 -6.41
N ASP A 153 0.50 -1.08 -5.69
CA ASP A 153 0.45 -1.18 -4.24
C ASP A 153 -0.33 -2.42 -3.83
N ILE A 154 0.15 -3.10 -2.78
CA ILE A 154 -0.51 -4.23 -2.17
C ILE A 154 -0.51 -4.11 -0.65
N ILE A 155 -1.51 -4.72 -0.05
CA ILE A 155 -1.65 -4.94 1.38
C ILE A 155 -2.02 -6.40 1.59
N LEU A 156 -1.17 -7.12 2.31
CA LEU A 156 -1.40 -8.51 2.69
C LEU A 156 -1.72 -8.58 4.17
N LYS A 157 -2.68 -9.43 4.54
CA LYS A 157 -3.17 -9.53 5.91
C LYS A 157 -3.48 -10.96 6.34
N ASN A 158 -3.29 -11.22 7.62
CA ASN A 158 -3.73 -12.47 8.27
C ASN A 158 -4.88 -12.18 9.23
N LEU A 159 -5.77 -13.15 9.38
CA LEU A 159 -6.78 -13.18 10.42
C LEU A 159 -6.09 -13.29 11.78
N LYS A 160 -6.50 -12.45 12.72
CA LYS A 160 -6.23 -12.73 14.14
C LYS A 160 -7.08 -13.93 14.54
N GLN A 161 -6.44 -14.97 15.05
CA GLN A 161 -7.13 -15.98 15.86
C GLN A 161 -7.51 -15.29 17.18
N GLU A 162 -8.81 -15.13 17.44
CA GLU A 162 -9.32 -14.65 18.72
C GLU A 162 -9.67 -15.86 19.59
N GLU A 163 -9.07 -15.96 20.78
CA GLU A 163 -9.41 -16.97 21.81
C GLU A 163 -10.53 -16.49 22.75
N ASP A 164 -11.11 -15.30 22.54
CA ASP A 164 -12.02 -14.67 23.50
C ASP A 164 -13.49 -15.09 23.32
N SER A 165 -13.91 -16.09 24.11
CA SER A 165 -15.26 -16.68 24.16
C SER A 165 -16.42 -15.68 24.29
N TYR A 166 -16.20 -14.51 24.89
CA TYR A 166 -17.24 -13.48 25.08
C TYR A 166 -17.63 -12.74 23.81
N LEU A 167 -16.75 -12.69 22.80
CA LEU A 167 -17.03 -11.97 21.54
C LEU A 167 -18.09 -12.69 20.71
N PHE A 168 -18.10 -14.03 20.74
CA PHE A 168 -19.10 -14.86 20.07
C PHE A 168 -20.52 -14.58 20.57
N LEU A 169 -20.71 -14.41 21.88
CA LEU A 169 -22.01 -14.06 22.46
C LEU A 169 -22.46 -12.66 22.01
N ALA A 170 -21.54 -11.69 21.95
CA ALA A 170 -21.84 -10.35 21.46
C ALA A 170 -22.23 -10.33 19.97
N GLU A 171 -21.54 -11.10 19.12
CA GLU A 171 -21.88 -11.24 17.70
C GLU A 171 -23.22 -11.96 17.47
N THR A 172 -23.53 -12.95 18.31
CA THR A 172 -24.78 -13.73 18.21
C THR A 172 -25.99 -12.91 18.67
N LEU A 173 -25.86 -12.16 19.76
CA LEU A 173 -26.96 -11.40 20.36
C LEU A 173 -27.17 -10.02 19.72
N ILE A 174 -26.14 -9.46 19.06
CA ILE A 174 -26.21 -8.13 18.45
C ILE A 174 -25.77 -8.26 16.97
N PRO A 175 -26.70 -8.41 16.01
CA PRO A 175 -26.36 -8.53 14.58
C PRO A 175 -25.56 -7.35 14.02
N ALA A 176 -25.72 -6.17 14.62
CA ALA A 176 -24.94 -4.96 14.30
C ALA A 176 -23.50 -5.00 14.87
N TYR A 177 -23.18 -5.94 15.76
CA TYR A 177 -21.86 -6.13 16.35
C TYR A 177 -20.95 -7.03 15.53
N ARG A 178 -21.36 -7.52 14.34
CA ARG A 178 -20.49 -8.27 13.42
C ARG A 178 -19.11 -7.62 13.40
N SER A 179 -18.15 -8.24 14.08
CA SER A 179 -16.84 -7.67 14.24
C SER A 179 -16.23 -7.67 12.84
N ARG A 180 -15.70 -6.52 12.40
CA ARG A 180 -14.81 -6.55 11.24
C ARG A 180 -13.67 -7.46 11.68
N LYS A 181 -13.57 -8.66 11.08
CA LYS A 181 -12.53 -9.64 11.41
C LYS A 181 -11.21 -8.90 11.62
N ARG A 182 -10.66 -8.99 12.83
CA ARG A 182 -9.40 -8.28 13.11
C ARG A 182 -8.31 -8.92 12.28
N THR A 183 -7.55 -8.08 11.60
CA THR A 183 -6.48 -8.51 10.72
C THR A 183 -5.18 -7.87 11.11
N ASP A 184 -4.07 -8.61 11.07
CA ASP A 184 -2.72 -8.05 11.10
C ASP A 184 -2.21 -7.81 9.69
N ILE A 185 -1.63 -6.64 9.46
CA ILE A 185 -0.92 -6.34 8.21
C ILE A 185 0.40 -7.11 8.25
N ILE A 186 0.62 -7.96 7.26
CA ILE A 186 1.88 -8.72 7.13
C ILE A 186 2.85 -8.08 6.14
N PHE A 187 2.32 -7.27 5.23
CA PHE A 187 3.06 -6.52 4.23
C PHE A 187 2.17 -5.39 3.73
N GLN A 188 2.73 -4.20 3.58
CA GLN A 188 2.11 -3.09 2.88
C GLN A 188 3.17 -2.35 2.08
N GLY A 189 2.95 -2.21 0.78
CA GLY A 189 3.82 -1.46 -0.10
C GLY A 189 3.77 -1.94 -1.54
N ILE A 190 4.86 -1.79 -2.28
CA ILE A 190 4.88 -1.98 -3.73
C ILE A 190 5.27 -3.42 -4.06
N PHE A 191 4.49 -4.06 -4.91
CA PHE A 191 4.87 -5.31 -5.57
C PHE A 191 5.10 -5.07 -7.06
N PHE A 192 6.21 -5.57 -7.56
CA PHE A 192 6.68 -5.38 -8.92
C PHE A 192 7.01 -6.73 -9.55
N LYS A 193 6.65 -6.89 -10.82
CA LYS A 193 6.98 -8.04 -11.68
C LYS A 193 7.54 -7.54 -12.99
N ALA A 194 8.57 -8.20 -13.50
CA ALA A 194 8.99 -8.06 -14.89
C ALA A 194 9.56 -9.34 -15.49
N ASP A 195 9.49 -9.41 -16.81
CA ASP A 195 10.08 -10.51 -17.57
C ASP A 195 11.60 -10.33 -17.60
N PHE A 196 12.33 -11.25 -16.99
CA PHE A 196 13.77 -11.34 -17.16
C PHE A 196 14.00 -12.25 -18.36
N ASN A 197 14.03 -11.66 -19.57
CA ASN A 197 14.15 -12.29 -20.91
C ASN A 197 15.41 -13.17 -21.13
N LYS A 198 15.80 -13.95 -20.12
CA LYS A 198 16.84 -14.96 -20.09
C LYS A 198 16.21 -16.26 -19.60
N PHE A 199 16.55 -17.36 -20.25
CA PHE A 199 16.22 -18.69 -19.72
C PHE A 199 17.08 -18.95 -18.49
N ILE A 200 16.48 -18.73 -17.32
CA ILE A 200 17.05 -19.09 -16.03
C ILE A 200 16.06 -20.03 -15.36
N ASP A 201 16.47 -21.29 -15.27
CA ASP A 201 15.70 -22.35 -14.59
C ASP A 201 16.05 -22.45 -13.09
N SER A 202 16.93 -21.57 -12.61
CA SER A 202 17.31 -21.48 -11.21
C SER A 202 16.43 -20.51 -10.41
N SER A 203 16.39 -20.70 -9.10
CA SER A 203 15.76 -19.79 -8.15
C SER A 203 16.82 -18.98 -7.41
N THR A 204 16.81 -17.66 -7.56
CA THR A 204 17.73 -16.76 -6.82
C THR A 204 16.95 -15.70 -6.06
N PHE A 205 17.27 -15.51 -4.79
CA PHE A 205 16.61 -14.58 -3.88
C PHE A 205 17.61 -13.60 -3.28
N ILE A 206 17.21 -12.35 -3.16
CA ILE A 206 17.94 -11.26 -2.51
C ILE A 206 17.00 -10.72 -1.45
N MET A 207 17.34 -10.88 -0.17
CA MET A 207 16.41 -10.66 0.92
C MET A 207 16.99 -9.67 1.94
N SER A 208 16.29 -8.57 2.21
CA SER A 208 16.57 -7.72 3.38
C SER A 208 16.18 -8.45 4.67
N PHE A 209 15.07 -9.19 4.65
CA PHE A 209 14.53 -9.90 5.82
C PHE A 209 13.99 -11.28 5.46
N GLY A 210 13.75 -12.09 6.50
CA GLY A 210 13.24 -13.45 6.34
C GLY A 210 14.24 -14.39 5.67
N THR A 211 13.75 -15.56 5.28
CA THR A 211 14.52 -16.58 4.55
C THR A 211 13.55 -17.30 3.62
N PRO A 212 13.88 -17.43 2.32
CA PRO A 212 13.00 -18.07 1.36
C PRO A 212 12.86 -19.57 1.68
N LYS A 213 11.66 -20.12 1.51
CA LYS A 213 11.43 -21.57 1.58
C LYS A 213 12.10 -22.26 0.38
N GLY A 214 12.62 -23.47 0.55
CA GLY A 214 13.17 -24.31 -0.52
C GLY A 214 14.62 -24.75 -0.29
N ASN A 215 15.13 -25.63 -1.16
CA ASN A 215 16.50 -26.14 -1.08
C ASN A 215 17.50 -25.14 -1.69
N LEU A 216 17.76 -24.04 -0.97
CA LEU A 216 18.59 -22.94 -1.41
C LEU A 216 19.84 -22.83 -0.54
N LYS A 217 20.98 -22.52 -1.16
CA LYS A 217 22.23 -22.22 -0.46
C LYS A 217 22.38 -20.71 -0.31
N LYS A 218 22.75 -20.27 0.89
CA LYS A 218 23.13 -18.87 1.12
C LYS A 218 24.49 -18.62 0.46
N ILE A 219 24.58 -17.56 -0.33
CA ILE A 219 25.83 -17.15 -0.99
C ILE A 219 26.26 -15.76 -0.51
N LYS A 220 27.56 -15.49 -0.56
CA LYS A 220 28.13 -14.16 -0.41
C LYS A 220 28.60 -13.67 -1.77
N VAL A 221 28.30 -12.42 -2.08
CA VAL A 221 28.78 -11.76 -3.30
C VAL A 221 30.04 -10.95 -3.01
N ASP A 222 30.81 -10.59 -4.04
CA ASP A 222 31.98 -9.73 -3.91
C ASP A 222 31.59 -8.24 -3.84
N ASN A 223 30.74 -7.90 -2.86
CA ASN A 223 30.32 -6.55 -2.56
C ASN A 223 29.92 -6.46 -1.08
N ALA A 224 30.78 -5.86 -0.25
CA ALA A 224 30.59 -5.79 1.19
C ALA A 224 29.32 -5.01 1.58
N LEU A 225 29.07 -3.86 0.93
CA LEU A 225 27.89 -3.04 1.18
C LEU A 225 26.59 -3.78 0.83
N PHE A 226 26.61 -4.56 -0.25
CA PHE A 226 25.46 -5.38 -0.63
C PHE A 226 25.18 -6.48 0.39
N ASN A 227 26.21 -7.21 0.83
CA ASN A 227 26.07 -8.27 1.84
C ASN A 227 25.65 -7.74 3.22
N GLU A 228 25.89 -6.47 3.53
CA GLU A 228 25.42 -5.81 4.75
C GLU A 228 23.90 -5.64 4.73
N LYS A 229 23.33 -5.26 3.58
CA LYS A 229 21.90 -4.96 3.43
C LYS A 229 21.06 -6.16 3.00
N PHE A 230 21.67 -7.13 2.32
CA PHE A 230 20.96 -8.24 1.70
C PHE A 230 21.64 -9.58 1.96
N LYS A 231 20.81 -10.60 2.18
CA LYS A 231 21.21 -12.01 2.15
C LYS A 231 20.81 -12.59 0.81
N VAL A 232 21.75 -13.25 0.13
CA VAL A 232 21.47 -13.90 -1.14
C VAL A 232 21.33 -15.41 -0.95
N PHE A 233 20.31 -16.00 -1.56
CA PHE A 233 20.07 -17.44 -1.57
C PHE A 233 19.86 -17.93 -2.99
N SER A 234 20.43 -19.06 -3.38
CA SER A 234 20.19 -19.66 -4.68
C SER A 234 20.33 -21.18 -4.66
N ASP A 235 19.61 -21.87 -5.54
CA ASP A 235 19.83 -23.29 -5.85
C ASP A 235 20.98 -23.50 -6.86
N ASP A 236 21.40 -22.44 -7.56
CA ASP A 236 22.49 -22.45 -8.53
C ASP A 236 23.34 -21.16 -8.40
N ILE A 237 24.53 -21.34 -7.82
CA ILE A 237 25.47 -20.25 -7.55
C ILE A 237 25.93 -19.57 -8.85
N GLN A 238 26.12 -20.33 -9.93
CA GLN A 238 26.62 -19.79 -11.19
C GLN A 238 25.54 -18.89 -11.82
N ASN A 239 24.29 -19.36 -11.86
CA ASN A 239 23.15 -18.57 -12.31
C ASN A 239 22.87 -17.35 -11.43
N ALA A 240 23.10 -17.44 -10.12
CA ALA A 240 23.00 -16.28 -9.24
C ALA A 240 24.00 -15.17 -9.61
N PHE A 241 25.26 -15.50 -9.91
CA PHE A 241 26.26 -14.51 -10.31
C PHE A 241 26.00 -13.91 -11.70
N TYR A 242 25.32 -14.64 -12.60
CA TYR A 242 24.85 -14.06 -13.87
C TYR A 242 23.74 -13.01 -13.69
N ILE A 243 22.93 -13.13 -12.63
CA ILE A 243 21.91 -12.15 -12.26
C ILE A 243 22.54 -10.97 -11.51
N LEU A 244 23.40 -11.28 -10.54
CA LEU A 244 24.03 -10.34 -9.61
C LEU A 244 25.24 -9.65 -10.22
N THR A 245 25.07 -9.06 -11.40
CA THR A 245 26.11 -8.22 -11.98
C THR A 245 26.37 -7.00 -11.09
N PRO A 246 27.59 -6.42 -11.08
CA PRO A 246 27.90 -5.24 -10.28
C PRO A 246 26.88 -4.10 -10.49
N ALA A 247 26.52 -3.83 -11.74
CA ALA A 247 25.55 -2.81 -12.09
C ALA A 247 24.13 -3.13 -11.57
N PHE A 248 23.71 -4.40 -11.53
CA PHE A 248 22.42 -4.78 -10.94
C PHE A 248 22.44 -4.59 -9.41
N MET A 249 23.49 -5.04 -8.73
CA MET A 249 23.65 -4.87 -7.28
C MET A 249 23.67 -3.39 -6.87
N GLU A 250 24.37 -2.54 -7.62
CA GLU A 250 24.37 -1.09 -7.40
C GLU A 250 22.97 -0.49 -7.54
N ARG A 251 22.19 -0.90 -8.55
CA ARG A 251 20.80 -0.41 -8.71
C ARG A 251 19.89 -0.85 -7.58
N VAL A 252 20.04 -2.07 -7.08
CA VAL A 252 19.31 -2.55 -5.90
C VAL A 252 19.69 -1.74 -4.65
N LEU A 253 20.96 -1.42 -4.45
CA LEU A 253 21.41 -0.55 -3.37
C LEU A 253 20.88 0.88 -3.50
N GLU A 254 20.86 1.45 -4.71
CA GLU A 254 20.25 2.76 -4.96
C GLU A 254 18.74 2.76 -4.65
N LEU A 255 18.05 1.67 -4.98
CA LEU A 255 16.62 1.50 -4.69
C LEU A 255 16.39 1.45 -3.18
N TYR A 256 17.19 0.63 -2.47
CA TYR A 256 17.17 0.56 -1.01
C TYR A 256 17.45 1.91 -0.35
N ASN A 257 18.48 2.63 -0.79
CA ASN A 257 18.83 3.94 -0.23
C ASN A 257 17.78 5.02 -0.51
N HIS A 258 17.01 4.86 -1.60
CA HIS A 258 15.92 5.78 -1.95
C HIS A 258 14.69 5.57 -1.08
N PHE A 259 14.22 4.32 -0.94
CA PHE A 259 13.04 4.00 -0.12
C PHE A 259 13.35 3.90 1.37
N LYS A 260 14.58 3.57 1.74
CA LYS A 260 15.06 3.35 3.12
C LYS A 260 14.19 2.35 3.90
N THR A 261 13.74 1.32 3.20
CA THR A 261 12.93 0.24 3.76
C THR A 261 13.40 -1.09 3.20
N ASP A 262 12.86 -2.15 3.77
CA ASP A 262 13.16 -3.51 3.40
C ASP A 262 12.71 -3.84 1.97
N ILE A 263 13.59 -4.52 1.23
CA ILE A 263 13.37 -4.93 -0.15
C ILE A 263 13.70 -6.42 -0.27
N ASN A 264 12.75 -7.19 -0.80
CA ASN A 264 13.00 -8.58 -1.18
C ASN A 264 12.82 -8.74 -2.69
N ILE A 265 13.71 -9.51 -3.31
CA ILE A 265 13.72 -9.77 -4.76
C ILE A 265 13.84 -11.28 -4.98
N SER A 266 13.09 -11.80 -5.93
CA SER A 266 13.21 -13.19 -6.38
C SER A 266 13.29 -13.25 -7.90
N PHE A 267 14.20 -14.08 -8.39
CA PHE A 267 14.29 -14.50 -9.79
C PHE A 267 13.84 -15.94 -9.88
N LEU A 268 12.77 -16.19 -10.62
CA LEU A 268 12.12 -17.49 -10.75
C LEU A 268 11.69 -17.68 -12.20
N LYS A 269 12.23 -18.69 -12.88
CA LYS A 269 11.80 -19.12 -14.24
C LYS A 269 11.72 -17.95 -15.24
N GLY A 270 12.78 -17.14 -15.32
CA GLY A 270 12.83 -15.98 -16.22
C GLY A 270 11.89 -14.83 -15.84
N THR A 271 11.38 -14.78 -14.61
CA THR A 271 10.63 -13.64 -14.07
C THR A 271 11.35 -13.09 -12.85
N VAL A 272 11.39 -11.76 -12.75
CA VAL A 272 11.81 -11.07 -11.52
C VAL A 272 10.58 -10.54 -10.79
N TYR A 273 10.57 -10.71 -9.47
CA TYR A 273 9.61 -10.11 -8.57
C TYR A 273 10.35 -9.27 -7.53
N ILE A 274 9.80 -8.12 -7.16
CA ILE A 274 10.35 -7.21 -6.14
C ILE A 274 9.22 -6.80 -5.21
N ALA A 275 9.46 -6.88 -3.91
CA ALA A 275 8.59 -6.37 -2.86
C ALA A 275 9.33 -5.27 -2.09
N ILE A 276 8.73 -4.08 -2.00
CA ILE A 276 9.26 -2.92 -1.28
C ILE A 276 8.27 -2.58 -0.17
N GLU A 277 8.66 -2.76 1.10
CA GLU A 277 7.75 -2.60 2.24
C GLU A 277 7.64 -1.13 2.68
N THR A 278 6.92 -0.32 1.92
CA THR A 278 6.78 1.12 2.19
C THR A 278 5.93 1.42 3.44
N GLY A 279 5.10 0.47 3.88
CA GLY A 279 4.20 0.61 5.03
C GLY A 279 3.04 1.60 4.81
N ILE A 280 2.89 2.11 3.59
CA ILE A 280 1.90 3.14 3.22
C ILE A 280 1.32 2.85 1.83
N ASN A 281 0.27 3.60 1.45
CA ASN A 281 -0.15 3.68 0.05
C ASN A 281 0.82 4.60 -0.69
N SER A 282 1.64 4.03 -1.57
CA SER A 282 2.77 4.67 -2.22
C SER A 282 2.36 5.64 -3.34
N PHE A 283 1.19 5.44 -3.94
CA PHE A 283 0.69 6.29 -5.05
C PHE A 283 -0.38 7.32 -4.61
N GLU A 284 -0.49 7.58 -3.31
CA GLU A 284 -1.43 8.54 -2.73
C GLU A 284 -0.71 9.60 -1.87
N PRO A 285 -1.19 10.85 -1.90
CA PRO A 285 -0.69 11.87 -1.00
C PRO A 285 -1.23 11.66 0.42
N ASP A 286 -0.43 12.02 1.42
CA ASP A 286 -0.92 12.17 2.79
C ASP A 286 -1.84 13.39 2.88
N ILE A 287 -3.15 13.15 3.01
CA ILE A 287 -4.18 14.20 3.09
C ILE A 287 -3.98 15.17 4.27
N THR A 288 -3.21 14.77 5.29
CA THR A 288 -2.94 15.62 6.45
C THR A 288 -1.87 16.68 6.15
N LYS A 289 -1.09 16.51 5.08
CA LYS A 289 0.03 17.39 4.72
C LYS A 289 -0.27 18.19 3.45
N SER A 290 0.28 19.40 3.35
CA SER A 290 0.04 20.29 2.19
C SER A 290 0.65 19.76 0.90
N LEU A 291 -0.12 19.79 -0.19
CA LEU A 291 0.36 19.43 -1.52
C LEU A 291 1.39 20.42 -2.06
N ILE A 292 1.32 21.69 -1.63
CA ILE A 292 2.18 22.76 -2.11
C ILE A 292 3.61 22.60 -1.56
N THR A 293 3.72 22.41 -0.24
CA THR A 293 5.04 22.34 0.42
C THR A 293 5.67 20.97 0.30
N GLN A 294 4.88 19.89 0.37
CA GLN A 294 5.42 18.52 0.33
C GLN A 294 5.64 18.02 -1.09
N ASN A 295 4.91 18.57 -2.07
CA ASN A 295 4.94 18.17 -3.47
C ASN A 295 4.90 16.64 -3.66
N PRO A 296 3.87 15.95 -3.14
CA PRO A 296 3.81 14.49 -3.17
C PRO A 296 3.84 13.94 -4.59
N ALA A 297 3.28 14.64 -5.57
CA ALA A 297 3.32 14.23 -6.97
C ALA A 297 4.75 14.06 -7.49
N LYS A 298 5.65 15.01 -7.16
CA LYS A 298 7.06 14.92 -7.53
C LYS A 298 7.75 13.74 -6.86
N ASN A 299 7.44 13.47 -5.59
CA ASN A 299 8.04 12.36 -4.85
C ASN A 299 7.58 11.01 -5.40
N ILE A 300 6.28 10.83 -5.62
CA ILE A 300 5.71 9.61 -6.19
C ILE A 300 6.27 9.35 -7.60
N ILE A 301 6.38 10.38 -8.44
CA ILE A 301 7.00 10.25 -9.77
C ILE A 301 8.47 9.82 -9.64
N LYS A 302 9.21 10.37 -8.68
CA LYS A 302 10.60 9.97 -8.44
C LYS A 302 10.70 8.52 -7.97
N ASP A 303 9.75 8.05 -7.15
CA ASP A 303 9.66 6.66 -6.70
C ASP A 303 9.43 5.71 -7.88
N ILE A 304 8.47 6.07 -8.75
CA ILE A 304 8.21 5.37 -10.02
C ILE A 304 9.49 5.31 -10.87
N GLU A 305 10.18 6.43 -11.08
CA GLU A 305 11.41 6.48 -11.88
C GLU A 305 12.52 5.59 -11.30
N LYS A 306 12.60 5.46 -9.98
CA LYS A 306 13.58 4.58 -9.31
C LYS A 306 13.27 3.11 -9.55
N ILE A 307 12.00 2.73 -9.51
CA ILE A 307 11.56 1.36 -9.86
C ILE A 307 11.84 1.07 -11.34
N LEU A 308 11.52 2.01 -12.24
CA LEU A 308 11.74 1.83 -13.69
C LEU A 308 13.23 1.65 -14.04
N LYS A 309 14.16 2.26 -13.30
CA LYS A 309 15.60 2.04 -13.50
C LYS A 309 16.03 0.59 -13.26
N ILE A 310 15.31 -0.18 -12.45
CA ILE A 310 15.56 -1.61 -12.31
C ILE A 310 15.25 -2.34 -13.62
N ILE A 311 14.19 -1.94 -14.32
CA ILE A 311 13.81 -2.51 -15.62
C ILE A 311 14.89 -2.24 -16.66
N GLU A 312 15.43 -1.02 -16.67
CA GLU A 312 16.48 -0.63 -17.61
C GLU A 312 17.73 -1.50 -17.45
N ILE A 313 18.15 -1.80 -16.21
CA ILE A 313 19.31 -2.69 -15.99
C ILE A 313 19.00 -4.14 -16.34
N LEU A 314 17.79 -4.64 -16.07
CA LEU A 314 17.36 -5.98 -16.46
C LEU A 314 17.37 -6.13 -17.99
N ARG A 315 16.89 -5.11 -18.71
CA ARG A 315 16.93 -5.04 -20.17
C ARG A 315 18.37 -5.08 -20.70
N ILE A 316 19.27 -4.23 -20.20
CA ILE A 316 20.68 -4.20 -20.62
C ILE A 316 21.35 -5.56 -20.38
N ASN A 317 21.11 -6.16 -19.21
CA ASN A 317 21.66 -7.48 -18.89
C ASN A 317 21.17 -8.56 -19.85
N SER A 318 19.93 -8.48 -20.36
CA SER A 318 19.40 -9.42 -21.36
C SER A 318 20.03 -9.25 -22.75
N GLU A 319 20.38 -8.03 -23.15
CA GLU A 319 20.95 -7.73 -24.48
C GLU A 319 22.38 -8.22 -24.65
N ASN A 320 23.23 -8.03 -23.64
CA ASN A 320 24.66 -8.37 -23.72
C ASN A 320 24.93 -9.88 -23.83
N HIS A 321 23.91 -10.72 -23.65
CA HIS A 321 24.04 -12.17 -23.63
C HIS A 321 23.52 -12.84 -24.90
N ASN A 322 22.56 -12.22 -25.61
CA ASN A 322 22.05 -12.75 -26.89
C ASN A 322 22.97 -12.38 -28.08
N SER A 323 24.12 -11.75 -27.82
CA SER A 323 25.13 -11.35 -28.81
C SER A 323 26.36 -12.27 -28.83
N LYS A 324 26.26 -13.46 -28.25
CA LYS A 324 27.21 -14.58 -28.35
C LYS A 324 26.44 -15.80 -28.81
#